data_AF-A0A4T0WGA6-F1
#
_entry.id   AF-A0A4T0WGA6-F1
#
_cell.length_a   1.000
_cell.length_b   1.000
_cell.length_c   1.000
_cell.angle_alpha   90.00
_cell.angle_beta   90.00
_cell.angle_gamma   90.00
#
_symmetry.space_group_name_H-M   'P 1'
#
loop_
_entity.id
_entity.type
_entity.pdbx_description
1 polymer ?
#
loop_
_entity_poly.entity_id
_entity_poly.type
_entity_poly.pdbx_seq_one_letter_code
_entity_poly.pdbx_strand_id
1 'polypeptide(L)'
;MVTSRKRTNPEPEAKLSCDAEPASLVNFNDTPPSPADVITLPKEDDDLEALIGKLGALADVVSRNRSLALWTGFAATPNPKRDPIDIAKAEADPRELEMFAMFDRNGRRLPESSAAQFDVTRDVKPLVRENVKTAARYEDMASCVDEVFGTRGATKENVCWIVENMEVVLPLVKFHLRVKRARRNLSGGLETLTSNELAEYQTVRKIRSVLGVRMQKCRVGGRCSNKRLSGYDAVLLRRQNIMSCLVKGQRESQMRTGGVRGESGQLRVKRQRCAA
;
A
#
# COMPACT_ATOMS: atom_id res chain seq x y z
N MET A 1 -41.92 -11.02 51.32
CA MET A 1 -40.88 -11.99 50.90
C MET A 1 -40.43 -11.62 49.50
N VAL A 2 -39.22 -11.06 49.37
CA VAL A 2 -38.65 -10.59 48.11
C VAL A 2 -37.59 -11.60 47.67
N THR A 3 -37.75 -12.22 46.50
CA THR A 3 -36.77 -13.16 45.95
C THR A 3 -35.89 -12.47 44.90
N SER A 4 -34.66 -12.17 45.30
CA SER A 4 -33.58 -11.68 44.42
C SER A 4 -33.19 -12.72 43.38
N ARG A 5 -33.36 -12.40 42.10
CA ARG A 5 -32.78 -13.18 40.98
C ARG A 5 -31.32 -12.78 40.77
N LYS A 6 -30.43 -13.73 41.05
CA LYS A 6 -28.98 -13.66 40.84
C LYS A 6 -28.69 -13.64 39.33
N ARG A 7 -28.19 -12.51 38.81
CA ARG A 7 -27.66 -12.39 37.44
C ARG A 7 -26.33 -13.14 37.38
N THR A 8 -26.26 -14.19 36.57
CA THR A 8 -25.01 -14.84 36.16
C THR A 8 -24.30 -13.96 35.13
N ASN A 9 -23.07 -13.57 35.44
CA ASN A 9 -22.16 -12.86 34.54
C ASN A 9 -21.83 -13.72 33.31
N PRO A 10 -21.84 -13.18 32.08
CA PRO A 10 -21.19 -13.83 30.95
C PRO A 10 -19.66 -13.71 31.06
N GLU A 11 -18.98 -14.79 30.66
CA GLU A 11 -17.52 -14.96 30.64
C GLU A 11 -16.79 -13.82 29.91
N PRO A 12 -15.55 -13.50 30.30
CA PRO A 12 -14.76 -12.48 29.63
C PRO A 12 -14.38 -12.96 28.23
N GLU A 13 -14.80 -12.20 27.21
CA GLU A 13 -14.31 -12.32 25.84
C GLU A 13 -12.78 -12.37 25.85
N ALA A 14 -12.23 -13.48 25.36
CA ALA A 14 -10.80 -13.66 25.16
C ALA A 14 -10.28 -12.50 24.30
N LYS A 15 -9.53 -11.59 24.92
CA LYS A 15 -8.74 -10.58 24.21
C LYS A 15 -7.81 -11.36 23.28
N LEU A 16 -8.07 -11.29 21.97
CA LEU A 16 -7.11 -11.73 20.97
C LEU A 16 -5.83 -10.91 21.19
N SER A 17 -4.84 -11.54 21.82
CA SER A 17 -3.48 -11.03 21.87
C SER A 17 -2.97 -10.91 20.43
N CYS A 18 -2.27 -9.81 20.15
CA CYS A 18 -1.63 -9.53 18.86
C CYS A 18 -0.35 -10.35 18.64
N ASP A 19 -0.04 -11.34 19.48
CA ASP A 19 1.21 -12.10 19.46
C ASP A 19 1.23 -13.27 18.45
N ALA A 20 0.14 -13.49 17.69
CA ALA A 20 0.11 -14.48 16.62
C ALA A 20 0.56 -13.87 15.28
N GLU A 21 1.63 -14.42 14.70
CA GLU A 21 2.17 -14.15 13.34
C GLU A 21 1.04 -13.98 12.29
N PRO A 22 0.61 -12.74 11.98
CA PRO A 22 -0.66 -12.50 11.28
C PRO A 22 -0.58 -12.79 9.77
N ALA A 23 0.63 -12.78 9.21
CA ALA A 23 0.89 -12.98 7.79
C ALA A 23 0.73 -14.46 7.35
N SER A 24 0.85 -15.40 8.28
CA SER A 24 0.72 -16.84 8.00
C SER A 24 -0.71 -17.31 7.68
N LEU A 25 -1.73 -16.46 7.93
CA LEU A 25 -3.14 -16.82 7.77
C LEU A 25 -3.75 -16.39 6.41
N VAL A 26 -3.01 -15.65 5.57
CA VAL A 26 -3.51 -15.23 4.25
C VAL A 26 -2.61 -15.83 3.17
N ASN A 27 -3.16 -16.67 2.32
CA ASN A 27 -2.46 -17.15 1.15
C ASN A 27 -2.54 -16.10 0.02
N PHE A 28 -1.45 -15.38 -0.19
CA PHE A 28 -1.27 -14.40 -1.27
C PHE A 28 -0.73 -15.00 -2.57
N ASN A 29 -0.52 -16.32 -2.63
CA ASN A 29 -0.08 -17.03 -3.83
C ASN A 29 -1.24 -17.77 -4.50
N ASP A 30 -2.39 -17.90 -3.83
CA ASP A 30 -3.60 -18.51 -4.39
C ASP A 30 -4.37 -17.49 -5.23
N THR A 31 -4.18 -17.56 -6.55
CA THR A 31 -4.87 -16.74 -7.54
C THR A 31 -6.05 -17.51 -8.15
N PRO A 32 -7.12 -16.80 -8.56
CA PRO A 32 -8.20 -17.43 -9.30
C PRO A 32 -7.66 -18.02 -10.62
N PRO A 33 -8.03 -19.26 -10.98
CA PRO A 33 -7.46 -19.96 -12.13
C PRO A 33 -7.88 -19.35 -13.47
N SER A 34 -9.03 -18.69 -13.52
CA SER A 34 -9.46 -17.92 -14.68
C SER A 34 -9.99 -16.52 -14.28
N PRO A 35 -9.97 -15.54 -15.20
CA PRO A 35 -10.60 -14.25 -14.97
C PRO A 35 -12.12 -14.32 -14.68
N ALA A 36 -12.79 -15.39 -15.13
CA ALA A 36 -14.21 -15.60 -14.87
C ALA A 36 -14.49 -15.99 -13.41
N ASP A 37 -13.48 -16.51 -12.69
CA ASP A 37 -13.58 -16.86 -11.27
C ASP A 37 -13.36 -15.66 -10.35
N VAL A 38 -13.07 -14.47 -10.91
CA VAL A 38 -12.91 -13.24 -10.15
C VAL A 38 -14.28 -12.80 -9.63
N ILE A 39 -14.40 -12.72 -8.31
CA ILE A 39 -15.63 -12.33 -7.63
C ILE A 39 -15.81 -10.81 -7.72
N THR A 40 -16.95 -10.38 -8.23
CA THR A 40 -17.30 -8.96 -8.25
C THR A 40 -17.54 -8.42 -6.84
N LEU A 41 -17.07 -7.21 -6.56
CA LEU A 41 -17.34 -6.57 -5.28
C LEU A 41 -18.84 -6.27 -5.10
N PRO A 42 -19.34 -6.38 -3.86
CA PRO A 42 -20.68 -5.94 -3.53
C PRO A 42 -20.80 -4.43 -3.67
N LYS A 43 -21.96 -3.99 -4.16
CA LYS A 43 -22.32 -2.58 -4.34
C LYS A 43 -23.54 -2.24 -3.50
N GLU A 44 -23.79 -0.95 -3.28
CA GLU A 44 -24.88 -0.49 -2.42
C GLU A 44 -26.28 -0.68 -3.04
N ASP A 45 -26.33 -0.72 -4.37
CA ASP A 45 -27.50 -0.92 -5.22
C ASP A 45 -27.80 -2.40 -5.50
N ASP A 46 -26.91 -3.32 -5.08
CA ASP A 46 -27.18 -4.75 -5.19
C ASP A 46 -28.50 -5.11 -4.48
N ASP A 47 -29.30 -5.95 -5.13
CA ASP A 47 -30.44 -6.57 -4.48
C ASP A 47 -29.98 -7.50 -3.35
N LEU A 48 -30.91 -7.92 -2.49
CA LEU A 48 -30.56 -8.67 -1.30
C LEU A 48 -29.96 -10.06 -1.65
N GLU A 49 -30.48 -10.74 -2.66
CA GLU A 49 -30.03 -12.08 -3.03
C GLU A 49 -28.67 -12.04 -3.72
N ALA A 50 -28.46 -11.09 -4.63
CA ALA A 50 -27.17 -10.83 -5.27
C ALA A 50 -26.11 -10.49 -4.22
N LEU A 51 -26.44 -9.64 -3.24
CA LEU A 51 -25.53 -9.29 -2.16
C LEU A 51 -25.18 -10.51 -1.29
N ILE A 52 -26.18 -11.33 -0.92
CA ILE A 52 -25.96 -12.56 -0.16
C ILE A 52 -25.08 -13.54 -0.94
N GLY A 53 -25.31 -13.70 -2.24
CA GLY A 53 -24.50 -14.55 -3.11
C GLY A 53 -23.05 -14.10 -3.17
N LYS A 54 -22.81 -12.80 -3.44
CA LYS A 54 -21.45 -12.22 -3.45
C LYS A 54 -20.76 -12.35 -2.10
N LEU A 55 -21.45 -12.02 -0.99
CA LEU A 55 -20.88 -12.11 0.35
C LEU A 55 -20.61 -13.55 0.79
N GLY A 56 -21.45 -14.49 0.36
CA GLY A 56 -21.21 -15.92 0.58
C GLY A 56 -19.92 -16.37 -0.11
N ALA A 57 -19.75 -16.06 -1.40
CA ALA A 57 -18.53 -16.38 -2.13
C ALA A 57 -17.29 -15.72 -1.50
N LEU A 58 -17.38 -14.47 -1.07
CA LEU A 58 -16.28 -13.77 -0.39
C LEU A 58 -15.98 -14.38 0.98
N ALA A 59 -16.99 -14.78 1.74
CA ALA A 59 -16.80 -15.47 3.02
C ALA A 59 -16.11 -16.83 2.81
N ASP A 60 -16.46 -17.57 1.75
CA ASP A 60 -15.82 -18.84 1.41
C ASP A 60 -14.33 -18.67 1.06
N VAL A 61 -13.98 -17.59 0.34
CA VAL A 61 -12.57 -17.21 0.08
C VAL A 61 -11.81 -17.02 1.40
N VAL A 62 -12.39 -16.27 2.35
CA VAL A 62 -11.77 -16.03 3.67
C VAL A 62 -11.67 -17.32 4.48
N SER A 63 -12.70 -18.16 4.50
CA SER A 63 -12.71 -19.42 5.23
C SER A 63 -11.66 -20.41 4.72
N ARG A 64 -11.25 -20.29 3.45
CA ARG A 64 -10.14 -21.05 2.84
C ARG A 64 -8.78 -20.35 2.99
N ASN A 65 -8.70 -19.29 3.81
CA ASN A 65 -7.52 -18.46 4.02
C ASN A 65 -6.98 -17.77 2.75
N ARG A 66 -7.77 -17.67 1.68
CA ARG A 66 -7.35 -17.06 0.41
C ARG A 66 -7.42 -15.53 0.47
N SER A 67 -6.64 -14.84 -0.36
CA SER A 67 -6.70 -13.38 -0.41
C SER A 67 -7.95 -12.90 -1.15
N LEU A 68 -8.76 -12.10 -0.45
CA LEU A 68 -9.87 -11.38 -1.05
C LEU A 68 -9.41 -10.40 -2.13
N ALA A 69 -8.26 -9.74 -1.94
CA ALA A 69 -7.73 -8.82 -2.94
C ALA A 69 -7.45 -9.54 -4.28
N LEU A 70 -6.82 -10.72 -4.25
CA LEU A 70 -6.56 -11.50 -5.46
C LEU A 70 -7.85 -12.02 -6.10
N TRP A 71 -8.73 -12.61 -5.29
CA TRP A 71 -9.99 -13.18 -5.76
C TRP A 71 -11.01 -12.14 -6.21
N THR A 72 -10.78 -10.86 -5.95
CA THR A 72 -11.57 -9.74 -6.48
C THR A 72 -10.81 -8.91 -7.52
N GLY A 73 -9.65 -9.38 -7.99
CA GLY A 73 -8.85 -8.70 -9.00
C GLY A 73 -8.39 -7.30 -8.59
N PHE A 74 -8.15 -7.08 -7.29
CA PHE A 74 -7.78 -5.79 -6.71
C PHE A 74 -8.79 -4.66 -6.95
N ALA A 75 -10.05 -4.99 -7.24
CA ALA A 75 -11.08 -4.01 -7.61
C ALA A 75 -11.40 -2.97 -6.52
N ALA A 76 -11.04 -3.24 -5.26
CA ALA A 76 -11.25 -2.31 -4.14
C ALA A 76 -10.06 -1.36 -3.92
N THR A 77 -8.97 -1.54 -4.65
CA THR A 77 -7.76 -0.75 -4.51
C THR A 77 -7.77 0.43 -5.48
N PRO A 78 -7.10 1.56 -5.13
CA PRO A 78 -6.99 2.70 -6.06
C PRO A 78 -6.28 2.36 -7.36
N ASN A 79 -5.32 1.43 -7.31
CA ASN A 79 -4.53 0.98 -8.45
C ASN A 79 -4.70 -0.54 -8.63
N PRO A 80 -5.67 -0.99 -9.45
CA PRO A 80 -5.86 -2.41 -9.74
C PRO A 80 -4.66 -3.03 -10.48
N LYS A 81 -3.89 -2.22 -11.21
CA LYS A 81 -2.57 -2.61 -11.71
C LYS A 81 -1.58 -2.56 -10.56
N ARG A 82 -0.97 -3.70 -10.26
CA ARG A 82 -0.14 -3.91 -9.06
C ARG A 82 1.35 -4.06 -9.39
N ASP A 83 1.71 -3.96 -10.67
CA ASP A 83 3.10 -3.88 -11.10
C ASP A 83 3.59 -2.43 -11.02
N PRO A 84 4.57 -2.12 -10.15
CA PRO A 84 5.17 -0.79 -10.07
C PRO A 84 5.78 -0.31 -11.38
N ILE A 85 6.27 -1.23 -12.25
CA ILE A 85 6.85 -0.85 -13.55
C ILE A 85 5.74 -0.37 -14.48
N ASP A 86 4.63 -1.09 -14.57
CA ASP A 86 3.49 -0.66 -15.39
C ASP A 86 2.87 0.65 -14.90
N ILE A 87 2.80 0.88 -13.58
CA ILE A 87 2.38 2.17 -13.02
C ILE A 87 3.36 3.27 -13.43
N ALA A 88 4.67 3.02 -13.29
CA ALA A 88 5.69 3.99 -13.69
C ALA A 88 5.64 4.29 -15.19
N LYS A 89 5.44 3.28 -16.05
CA LYS A 89 5.28 3.45 -17.50
C LYS A 89 4.09 4.33 -17.86
N ALA A 90 2.97 4.22 -17.13
CA ALA A 90 1.77 5.02 -17.40
C ALA A 90 1.96 6.53 -17.11
N GLU A 91 2.86 6.87 -16.18
CA GLU A 91 3.14 8.26 -15.76
C GLU A 91 4.46 8.83 -16.31
N ALA A 92 5.27 7.98 -16.96
CA ALA A 92 6.60 8.34 -17.45
C ALA A 92 6.51 9.24 -18.68
N ASP A 93 7.49 10.13 -18.82
CA ASP A 93 7.64 10.91 -20.03
C ASP A 93 8.21 10.06 -21.19
N PRO A 94 8.09 10.50 -22.46
CA PRO A 94 8.57 9.72 -23.60
C PRO A 94 10.06 9.38 -23.55
N ARG A 95 10.90 10.26 -22.99
CA ARG A 95 12.36 10.05 -22.91
C ARG A 95 12.71 9.01 -21.84
N GLU A 96 12.02 9.04 -20.71
CA GLU A 96 12.10 8.04 -19.65
C GLU A 96 11.71 6.66 -20.19
N LEU A 97 10.62 6.58 -20.97
CA LEU A 97 10.16 5.33 -21.60
C LEU A 97 11.14 4.78 -22.63
N GLU A 98 11.65 5.64 -23.53
CA GLU A 98 12.63 5.25 -24.55
C GLU A 98 13.90 4.70 -23.92
N MET A 99 14.44 5.42 -22.92
CA MET A 99 15.66 5.00 -22.23
C MET A 99 15.45 3.71 -21.43
N PHE A 100 14.30 3.55 -20.76
CA PHE A 100 13.97 2.30 -20.07
C PHE A 100 13.82 1.14 -21.05
N ALA A 101 13.16 1.34 -22.19
CA ALA A 101 13.03 0.30 -23.22
C ALA A 101 14.39 -0.12 -23.78
N MET A 102 15.32 0.83 -23.99
CA MET A 102 16.68 0.53 -24.43
C MET A 102 17.45 -0.25 -23.35
N PHE A 103 17.34 0.18 -22.10
CA PHE A 103 17.95 -0.51 -20.96
C PHE A 103 17.44 -1.94 -20.78
N ASP A 104 16.13 -2.16 -20.90
CA ASP A 104 15.50 -3.48 -20.77
C ASP A 104 15.90 -4.40 -21.93
N ARG A 105 15.94 -3.90 -23.18
CA ARG A 105 16.45 -4.63 -24.35
C ARG A 105 17.90 -5.05 -24.20
N ASN A 106 18.72 -4.24 -23.53
CA ASN A 106 20.13 -4.52 -23.25
C ASN A 106 20.34 -5.42 -22.03
N GLY A 107 19.29 -6.10 -21.54
CA GLY A 107 19.40 -6.99 -20.38
C GLY A 107 19.58 -6.24 -19.06
N ARG A 108 18.98 -5.05 -18.94
CA ARG A 108 19.08 -4.15 -17.77
C ARG A 108 20.51 -3.72 -17.50
N ARG A 109 21.19 -3.33 -18.57
CA ARG A 109 22.53 -2.76 -18.53
C ARG A 109 22.57 -1.50 -19.38
N LEU A 110 23.27 -0.50 -18.87
CA LEU A 110 23.62 0.65 -19.68
C LEU A 110 24.57 0.21 -20.81
N PRO A 111 24.56 0.90 -21.97
CA PRO A 111 25.60 0.72 -22.97
C PRO A 111 26.99 0.87 -22.33
N GLU A 112 27.96 0.05 -22.73
CA GLU A 112 29.31 0.08 -22.13
C GLU A 112 29.95 1.47 -22.15
N SER A 113 29.70 2.24 -23.22
CA SER A 113 30.14 3.63 -23.36
C SER A 113 29.63 4.55 -22.25
N SER A 114 28.47 4.26 -21.64
CA SER A 114 27.85 5.06 -20.59
C SER A 114 28.04 4.44 -19.20
N ALA A 115 28.07 3.11 -19.10
CA ALA A 115 28.27 2.40 -17.84
C ALA A 115 29.70 2.55 -17.30
N ALA A 116 30.71 2.44 -18.18
CA ALA A 116 32.11 2.50 -17.81
C ALA A 116 32.60 3.91 -17.40
N GLN A 117 31.75 4.92 -17.57
CA GLN A 117 32.09 6.31 -17.28
C GLN A 117 31.77 6.74 -15.85
N PHE A 118 30.95 5.99 -15.11
CA PHE A 118 30.51 6.41 -13.78
C PHE A 118 31.23 5.64 -12.66
N ASP A 119 31.92 6.38 -11.80
CA ASP A 119 32.57 5.90 -10.59
C ASP A 119 31.92 6.56 -9.36
N VAL A 120 31.23 5.76 -8.55
CA VAL A 120 30.50 6.23 -7.36
C VAL A 120 31.38 6.98 -6.35
N THR A 121 32.68 6.69 -6.31
CA THR A 121 33.63 7.32 -5.37
C THR A 121 34.24 8.62 -5.90
N ARG A 122 34.38 8.74 -7.22
CA ARG A 122 35.04 9.89 -7.87
C ARG A 122 34.06 10.91 -8.41
N ASP A 123 32.92 10.46 -8.91
CA ASP A 123 31.94 11.27 -9.61
C ASP A 123 30.93 11.86 -8.63
N VAL A 124 31.43 12.78 -7.81
CA VAL A 124 30.68 13.48 -6.78
C VAL A 124 30.72 14.98 -7.05
N LYS A 125 29.60 15.66 -6.80
CA LYS A 125 29.53 17.13 -6.82
C LYS A 125 28.77 17.66 -5.61
N PRO A 126 29.37 18.57 -4.82
CA PRO A 126 28.67 19.23 -3.73
C PRO A 126 27.47 20.05 -4.20
N LEU A 127 26.37 20.00 -3.46
CA LEU A 127 25.21 20.84 -3.74
C LEU A 127 25.48 22.28 -3.26
N VAL A 128 25.84 23.17 -4.19
CA VAL A 128 26.27 24.56 -3.90
C VAL A 128 25.19 25.41 -3.23
N ARG A 129 23.91 25.08 -3.40
CA ARG A 129 22.78 25.71 -2.70
C ARG A 129 21.79 24.63 -2.28
N GLU A 130 21.80 24.28 -1.00
CA GLU A 130 20.98 23.21 -0.46
C GLU A 130 19.51 23.64 -0.32
N ASN A 131 18.80 23.69 -1.45
CA ASN A 131 17.34 23.70 -1.40
C ASN A 131 16.91 22.35 -0.82
N VAL A 132 16.28 22.39 0.36
CA VAL A 132 15.82 21.20 1.10
C VAL A 132 15.02 20.23 0.21
N LYS A 133 14.19 20.75 -0.71
CA LYS A 133 13.40 19.93 -1.63
C LYS A 133 14.27 19.22 -2.68
N THR A 134 15.28 19.91 -3.21
CA THR A 134 16.21 19.33 -4.19
C THR A 134 17.10 18.30 -3.53
N ALA A 135 17.63 18.60 -2.35
CA ALA A 135 18.45 17.67 -1.58
C ALA A 135 17.67 16.39 -1.25
N ALA A 136 16.43 16.50 -0.77
CA ALA A 136 15.58 15.34 -0.51
C ALA A 136 15.28 14.52 -1.78
N ARG A 137 15.07 15.19 -2.94
CA ARG A 137 14.86 14.50 -4.22
C ARG A 137 16.11 13.75 -4.68
N TYR A 138 17.29 14.35 -4.55
CA TYR A 138 18.54 13.71 -4.95
C TYR A 138 18.90 12.55 -4.03
N GLU A 139 18.63 12.68 -2.74
CA GLU A 139 18.72 11.55 -1.81
C GLU A 139 17.83 10.38 -2.23
N ASP A 140 16.58 10.66 -2.61
CA ASP A 140 15.66 9.64 -3.10
C ASP A 140 16.16 8.96 -4.39
N MET A 141 16.80 9.73 -5.27
CA MET A 141 17.38 9.26 -6.55
C MET A 141 18.69 8.48 -6.36
N ALA A 142 19.41 8.67 -5.26
CA ALA A 142 20.71 8.07 -5.04
C ALA A 142 20.64 6.53 -5.08
N SER A 143 19.68 5.94 -4.39
CA SER A 143 19.41 4.48 -4.49
C SER A 143 19.01 4.02 -5.91
N CYS A 144 18.46 4.91 -6.73
CA CYS A 144 18.11 4.58 -8.12
C CYS A 144 19.34 4.60 -9.03
N VAL A 145 20.35 5.41 -8.70
CA VAL A 145 21.66 5.36 -9.36
C VAL A 145 22.31 4.00 -9.13
N ASP A 146 22.28 3.51 -7.89
CA ASP A 146 22.78 2.17 -7.57
C ASP A 146 22.10 1.08 -8.40
N GLU A 147 20.76 1.13 -8.56
CA GLU A 147 20.03 0.19 -9.41
C GLU A 147 20.41 0.28 -10.90
N VAL A 148 20.62 1.50 -11.43
CA VAL A 148 20.86 1.74 -12.85
C VAL A 148 22.30 1.39 -13.27
N PHE A 149 23.27 1.75 -12.43
CA PHE A 149 24.70 1.56 -12.70
C PHE A 149 25.25 0.27 -12.08
N GLY A 150 24.48 -0.43 -11.26
CA GLY A 150 24.94 -1.61 -10.54
C GLY A 150 25.97 -1.28 -9.45
N THR A 151 25.94 -0.06 -8.92
CA THR A 151 26.83 0.41 -7.86
C THR A 151 26.20 0.20 -6.48
N ARG A 152 26.93 0.54 -5.42
CA ARG A 152 26.39 0.57 -4.06
C ARG A 152 26.87 1.81 -3.33
N GLY A 153 25.94 2.49 -2.66
CA GLY A 153 26.26 3.62 -1.80
C GLY A 153 26.32 4.95 -2.53
N ALA A 154 25.65 5.07 -3.69
CA ALA A 154 25.47 6.37 -4.31
C ALA A 154 24.78 7.34 -3.35
N THR A 155 25.16 8.61 -3.45
CA THR A 155 24.69 9.71 -2.59
C THR A 155 24.02 10.80 -3.43
N LYS A 156 23.41 11.79 -2.77
CA LYS A 156 22.87 12.98 -3.44
C LYS A 156 23.92 13.76 -4.26
N GLU A 157 25.19 13.68 -3.88
CA GLU A 157 26.31 14.35 -4.58
C GLU A 157 26.65 13.66 -5.90
N ASN A 158 26.54 12.33 -5.95
CA ASN A 158 26.63 11.58 -7.20
C ASN A 158 25.49 11.96 -8.16
N VAL A 159 24.26 12.06 -7.64
CA VAL A 159 23.11 12.49 -8.45
C VAL A 159 23.33 13.90 -8.99
N CYS A 160 23.88 14.81 -8.18
CA CYS A 160 24.22 16.16 -8.63
C CYS A 160 25.23 16.16 -9.78
N TRP A 161 26.25 15.30 -9.71
CA TRP A 161 27.22 15.14 -10.79
C TRP A 161 26.59 14.55 -12.06
N ILE A 162 25.75 13.52 -11.95
CA ILE A 162 25.04 12.89 -13.08
C ILE A 162 24.15 13.89 -13.82
N VAL A 163 23.45 14.75 -13.09
CA VAL A 163 22.56 15.76 -13.69
C VAL A 163 23.31 16.71 -14.61
N GLU A 164 24.59 16.99 -14.33
CA GLU A 164 25.41 17.90 -15.12
C GLU A 164 26.25 17.22 -16.19
N ASN A 165 26.76 16.01 -15.92
CA ASN A 165 27.74 15.35 -16.78
C ASN A 165 27.15 14.19 -17.60
N MET A 166 26.00 13.64 -17.19
CA MET A 166 25.37 12.47 -17.81
C MET A 166 23.88 12.69 -18.05
N GLU A 167 23.51 13.83 -18.67
CA GLU A 167 22.12 14.18 -18.96
C GLU A 167 21.38 13.06 -19.73
N VAL A 168 22.09 12.34 -20.60
CA VAL A 168 21.54 11.23 -21.40
C VAL A 168 21.02 10.09 -20.52
N VAL A 169 21.65 9.80 -19.38
CA VAL A 169 21.25 8.69 -18.49
C VAL A 169 20.21 9.15 -17.46
N LEU A 170 20.09 10.45 -17.22
CA LEU A 170 19.17 11.02 -16.23
C LEU A 170 17.70 10.58 -16.40
N PRO A 171 17.11 10.45 -17.60
CA PRO A 171 15.77 9.91 -17.78
C PRO A 171 15.60 8.51 -17.18
N LEU A 172 16.59 7.63 -17.28
CA LEU A 172 16.51 6.29 -16.70
C LEU A 172 16.46 6.33 -15.18
N VAL A 173 17.32 7.15 -14.57
CA VAL A 173 17.34 7.33 -13.10
C VAL A 173 16.00 7.89 -12.62
N LYS A 174 15.41 8.85 -13.35
CA LYS A 174 14.07 9.38 -13.05
C LYS A 174 12.98 8.32 -13.20
N PHE A 175 13.07 7.46 -14.21
CA PHE A 175 12.14 6.34 -14.37
C PHE A 175 12.21 5.38 -13.17
N HIS A 176 13.40 4.99 -12.72
CA HIS A 176 13.56 4.16 -11.52
C HIS A 176 13.04 4.85 -10.25
N LEU A 177 13.21 6.17 -10.13
CA LEU A 177 12.58 6.93 -9.04
C LEU A 177 11.05 6.81 -9.07
N ARG A 178 10.42 6.81 -10.24
CA ARG A 178 8.96 6.58 -10.37
C ARG A 178 8.59 5.17 -9.96
N VAL A 179 9.33 4.15 -10.38
CA VAL A 179 9.13 2.76 -9.95
C VAL A 179 9.20 2.66 -8.42
N LYS A 180 10.21 3.28 -7.80
CA LYS A 180 10.37 3.34 -6.34
C LYS A 180 9.17 4.01 -5.66
N ARG A 181 8.67 5.12 -6.21
CA ARG A 181 7.46 5.80 -5.70
C ARG A 181 6.20 4.96 -5.89
N ALA A 182 6.05 4.29 -7.03
CA ALA A 182 4.93 3.39 -7.29
C ALA A 182 4.91 2.22 -6.30
N ARG A 183 6.07 1.61 -6.01
CA ARG A 183 6.22 0.60 -4.94
C ARG A 183 5.75 1.13 -3.59
N ARG A 184 6.26 2.29 -3.19
CA ARG A 184 5.90 2.96 -1.92
C ARG A 184 4.41 3.28 -1.86
N ASN A 185 3.81 3.72 -2.96
CA ASN A 185 2.37 4.04 -3.01
C ASN A 185 1.50 2.78 -2.92
N LEU A 186 1.92 1.67 -3.55
CA LEU A 186 1.23 0.39 -3.48
C LEU A 186 1.22 -0.22 -2.07
N SER A 187 2.21 0.09 -1.25
CA SER A 187 2.27 -0.25 0.18
C SER A 187 1.75 0.84 1.12
N GLY A 188 1.18 1.93 0.58
CA GLY A 188 0.58 3.01 1.37
C GLY A 188 1.61 3.82 2.16
N GLY A 189 2.87 3.82 1.73
CA GLY A 189 3.98 4.52 2.38
C GLY A 189 4.67 3.74 3.50
N LEU A 190 4.25 2.51 3.75
CA LEU A 190 4.86 1.62 4.75
C LEU A 190 5.90 0.73 4.08
N GLU A 191 7.11 0.63 4.64
CA GLU A 191 8.23 -0.13 4.05
C GLU A 191 8.10 -1.63 4.27
N THR A 192 7.43 -2.03 5.36
CA THR A 192 7.31 -3.41 5.84
C THR A 192 6.02 -4.09 5.41
N LEU A 193 5.02 -3.30 4.99
CA LEU A 193 3.75 -3.83 4.54
C LEU A 193 3.86 -4.14 3.06
N THR A 194 3.65 -5.40 2.69
CA THR A 194 3.64 -5.77 1.28
C THR A 194 2.47 -5.07 0.58
N SER A 195 2.65 -4.87 -0.72
CA SER A 195 1.58 -4.42 -1.60
C SER A 195 0.30 -5.21 -1.30
N ASN A 196 0.34 -6.55 -1.39
CA ASN A 196 -0.83 -7.42 -1.30
C ASN A 196 -1.55 -7.36 0.05
N GLU A 197 -0.82 -7.20 1.16
CA GLU A 197 -1.43 -6.99 2.48
C GLU A 197 -2.23 -5.69 2.55
N LEU A 198 -1.74 -4.59 1.96
CA LEU A 198 -2.52 -3.35 1.93
C LEU A 198 -3.80 -3.53 1.14
N ALA A 199 -3.70 -4.20 -0.01
CA ALA A 199 -4.85 -4.43 -0.86
C ALA A 199 -5.89 -5.32 -0.17
N GLU A 200 -5.46 -6.36 0.54
CA GLU A 200 -6.35 -7.22 1.33
C GLU A 200 -7.09 -6.38 2.37
N TYR A 201 -6.36 -5.56 3.13
CA TYR A 201 -6.95 -4.67 4.13
C TYR A 201 -7.98 -3.70 3.53
N GLN A 202 -7.63 -3.05 2.41
CA GLN A 202 -8.53 -2.14 1.70
C GLN A 202 -9.79 -2.86 1.18
N THR A 203 -9.61 -4.07 0.63
CA THR A 203 -10.69 -4.88 0.09
C THR A 203 -11.69 -5.29 1.16
N VAL A 204 -11.19 -5.83 2.28
CA VAL A 204 -12.04 -6.19 3.42
C VAL A 204 -12.82 -4.97 3.93
N ARG A 205 -12.14 -3.84 4.10
CA ARG A 205 -12.78 -2.60 4.60
C ARG A 205 -13.88 -2.11 3.66
N LYS A 206 -13.66 -2.18 2.34
CA LYS A 206 -14.66 -1.76 1.34
C LYS A 206 -15.89 -2.68 1.37
N ILE A 207 -15.69 -4.00 1.35
CA ILE A 207 -16.78 -4.99 1.42
C ILE A 207 -17.63 -4.76 2.68
N ARG A 208 -16.98 -4.61 3.83
CA ARG A 208 -17.67 -4.40 5.11
C ARG A 208 -18.41 -3.07 5.19
N SER A 209 -17.90 -2.02 4.55
CA SER A 209 -18.60 -0.75 4.44
C SER A 209 -19.96 -0.92 3.75
N VAL A 210 -19.99 -1.63 2.61
CA VAL A 210 -21.23 -1.89 1.85
C VAL A 210 -22.19 -2.75 2.66
N LEU A 211 -21.67 -3.81 3.29
CA LEU A 211 -22.46 -4.68 4.18
C LEU A 211 -23.07 -3.90 5.35
N GLY A 212 -22.30 -3.05 6.01
CA GLY A 212 -22.76 -2.22 7.12
C GLY A 212 -23.90 -1.28 6.72
N VAL A 213 -23.78 -0.61 5.57
CA VAL A 213 -24.85 0.24 5.03
C VAL A 213 -26.11 -0.58 4.77
N ARG A 214 -26.00 -1.78 4.18
CA ARG A 214 -27.16 -2.64 3.94
C ARG A 214 -27.81 -3.11 5.23
N MET A 215 -27.03 -3.59 6.20
CA MET A 215 -27.54 -4.04 7.49
C MET A 215 -28.27 -2.91 8.23
N GLN A 216 -27.76 -1.68 8.15
CA GLN A 216 -28.43 -0.51 8.72
C GLN A 216 -29.78 -0.23 8.03
N LYS A 217 -29.83 -0.28 6.69
CA LYS A 217 -31.09 -0.13 5.94
C LYS A 217 -32.12 -1.21 6.33
N CYS A 218 -31.70 -2.46 6.51
CA CYS A 218 -32.58 -3.55 6.98
C CYS A 218 -33.14 -3.29 8.38
N ARG A 219 -32.31 -2.79 9.31
CA ARG A 219 -32.72 -2.44 10.68
C ARG A 219 -33.79 -1.34 10.70
N VAL A 220 -33.59 -0.27 9.93
CA VAL A 220 -34.52 0.87 9.87
C VAL A 220 -35.81 0.51 9.13
N GLY A 221 -35.72 -0.31 8.08
CA GLY A 221 -36.87 -0.71 7.26
C GLY A 221 -37.75 -1.82 7.84
N GLY A 222 -37.52 -2.27 9.08
CA GLY A 222 -38.30 -3.31 9.75
C GLY A 222 -38.27 -4.70 9.08
N ARG A 223 -37.43 -4.89 8.05
CA ARG A 223 -37.35 -6.13 7.26
C ARG A 223 -36.04 -6.88 7.54
N CYS A 224 -36.21 -8.08 8.11
CA CYS A 224 -35.24 -9.17 8.30
C CYS A 224 -34.03 -8.94 9.22
N SER A 225 -34.00 -9.71 10.30
CA SER A 225 -32.77 -10.24 10.90
C SER A 225 -32.15 -11.28 9.96
N ASN A 226 -31.42 -10.83 8.93
CA ASN A 226 -30.78 -11.76 8.02
C ASN A 226 -29.54 -12.38 8.70
N LYS A 227 -29.74 -13.50 9.41
CA LYS A 227 -28.70 -14.23 10.14
C LYS A 227 -27.48 -14.55 9.26
N ARG A 228 -27.68 -14.75 7.95
CA ARG A 228 -26.59 -15.01 6.99
C ARG A 228 -25.66 -13.81 6.85
N LEU A 229 -26.21 -12.60 6.70
CA LEU A 229 -25.42 -11.36 6.60
C LEU A 229 -24.56 -11.13 7.86
N SER A 230 -25.13 -11.37 9.05
CA SER A 230 -24.37 -11.29 10.30
C SER A 230 -23.24 -12.33 10.36
N GLY A 231 -23.48 -13.55 9.86
CA GLY A 231 -22.45 -14.58 9.75
C GLY A 231 -21.30 -14.17 8.84
N TYR A 232 -21.61 -13.62 7.66
CA TYR A 232 -20.60 -13.12 6.73
C TYR A 232 -19.84 -11.91 7.31
N ASP A 233 -20.51 -10.96 7.99
CA ASP A 233 -19.82 -9.85 8.64
C ASP A 233 -18.85 -10.33 9.72
N ALA A 234 -19.20 -11.37 10.49
CA ALA A 234 -18.31 -11.91 11.53
C ALA A 234 -17.00 -12.49 10.93
N VAL A 235 -17.11 -13.22 9.80
CA VAL A 235 -15.94 -13.75 9.08
C VAL A 235 -15.07 -12.62 8.55
N LEU A 236 -15.68 -11.61 7.92
CA LEU A 236 -14.97 -10.46 7.36
C LEU A 236 -14.36 -9.56 8.46
N LEU A 237 -15.04 -9.40 9.60
CA LEU A 237 -14.55 -8.66 10.76
C LEU A 237 -13.30 -9.31 11.33
N ARG A 238 -13.31 -10.64 11.48
CA ARG A 238 -12.12 -11.38 11.93
C ARG A 238 -10.94 -11.14 10.98
N ARG A 239 -11.16 -11.24 9.66
CA ARG A 239 -10.13 -10.94 8.65
C ARG A 239 -9.64 -9.49 8.75
N GLN A 240 -10.54 -8.52 8.92
CA GLN A 240 -10.16 -7.12 9.09
C GLN A 240 -9.29 -6.91 10.32
N ASN A 241 -9.62 -7.53 11.45
CA ASN A 241 -8.88 -7.35 12.69
C ASN A 241 -7.45 -7.85 12.56
N ILE A 242 -7.25 -9.02 11.95
CA ILE A 242 -5.93 -9.59 11.65
C ILE A 242 -5.10 -8.61 10.82
N MET A 243 -5.67 -8.12 9.71
CA MET A 243 -4.98 -7.16 8.83
C MET A 243 -4.75 -5.80 9.51
N SER A 244 -5.64 -5.39 10.41
CA SER A 244 -5.51 -4.13 11.15
C SER A 244 -4.32 -4.16 12.11
N CYS A 245 -4.01 -5.31 12.71
CA CYS A 245 -2.83 -5.46 13.57
C CYS A 245 -1.55 -5.26 12.76
N LEU A 246 -1.46 -5.82 11.55
CA LEU A 246 -0.33 -5.59 10.64
C LEU A 246 -0.18 -4.10 10.31
N VAL A 247 -1.27 -3.42 9.94
CA VAL A 247 -1.21 -2.00 9.58
C VAL A 247 -0.87 -1.10 10.80
N LYS A 248 -1.40 -1.41 11.99
CA LYS A 248 -1.18 -0.61 13.21
C LYS A 248 0.22 -0.81 13.80
N GLY A 249 0.67 -2.06 13.95
CA GLY A 249 2.00 -2.36 14.49
C GLY A 249 3.10 -1.67 13.68
N GLN A 250 2.90 -1.53 12.36
CA GLN A 250 3.85 -0.84 11.50
C GLN A 250 3.83 0.68 11.64
N ARG A 251 2.67 1.31 11.86
CA ARG A 251 2.61 2.74 12.17
C ARG A 251 3.32 3.07 13.48
N GLU A 252 3.16 2.21 14.48
CA GLU A 252 3.82 2.38 15.78
C GLU A 252 5.34 2.19 15.67
N SER A 253 5.81 1.19 14.93
CA SER A 253 7.24 1.04 14.63
C SER A 253 7.81 2.23 13.87
N GLN A 254 7.10 2.75 12.87
CA GLN A 254 7.52 3.93 12.10
C GLN A 254 7.58 5.20 12.96
N MET A 255 6.67 5.37 13.93
CA MET A 255 6.75 6.48 14.89
C MET A 255 7.94 6.33 15.85
N ARG A 256 8.31 5.10 16.23
CA ARG A 256 9.46 4.83 17.12
C ARG A 256 10.80 5.02 16.41
N THR A 257 10.93 4.57 15.17
CA THR A 257 12.17 4.74 14.37
C THR A 257 12.28 6.12 13.72
N GLY A 258 11.16 6.80 13.48
CA GLY A 258 11.12 8.19 12.98
C GLY A 258 11.48 9.26 14.03
N GLY A 259 11.65 8.89 15.30
CA GLY A 259 12.00 9.79 16.40
C GLY A 259 13.45 10.28 16.41
N VAL A 260 14.32 9.78 15.53
CA VAL A 260 15.73 10.22 15.40
C VAL A 260 15.92 11.06 14.13
N ARG A 261 14.99 11.99 13.86
CA ARG A 261 15.19 13.02 12.84
C ARG A 261 14.75 14.38 13.35
N GLY A 262 15.71 15.07 13.98
CA GLY A 262 15.81 16.52 14.07
C GLY A 262 14.67 17.22 14.80
N GLU A 263 14.88 17.48 16.09
CA GLU A 263 14.29 18.65 16.74
C GLU A 263 14.65 19.90 15.92
N SER A 264 13.62 20.53 15.35
CA SER A 264 13.64 21.93 14.96
C SER A 264 12.23 22.44 15.16
N GLY A 265 11.95 22.81 16.40
CA GLY A 265 10.70 23.43 16.78
C GLY A 265 10.50 24.74 16.02
N GLN A 266 9.38 24.85 15.31
CA GLN A 266 8.78 26.14 15.04
C GLN A 266 7.29 26.07 15.36
N LEU A 267 6.97 26.60 16.53
CA LEU A 267 5.65 27.02 16.96
C LEU A 267 4.97 27.83 15.84
N ARG A 268 3.95 27.26 15.20
CA ARG A 268 3.04 27.99 14.34
C ARG A 268 2.11 28.85 15.20
N VAL A 269 2.51 30.10 15.43
CA VAL A 269 1.59 31.15 15.89
C VAL A 269 0.61 31.45 14.74
N LYS A 270 -0.66 31.09 14.95
CA LYS A 270 -1.77 31.50 14.07
C LYS A 270 -1.92 33.02 14.16
N ARG A 271 -1.54 33.75 13.11
CA ARG A 271 -1.93 35.16 12.96
C ARG A 271 -3.35 35.21 12.42
N GLN A 272 -4.26 35.63 13.29
CA GLN A 272 -5.63 36.03 13.01
C GLN A 272 -5.58 37.32 12.18
N ARG A 273 -6.15 37.33 10.98
CA ARG A 273 -6.33 38.56 10.20
C ARG A 273 -7.57 39.29 10.74
N CYS A 274 -7.38 40.48 11.28
CA CYS A 274 -8.46 41.45 11.45
C CYS A 274 -8.77 42.09 10.10
N ALA A 275 -10.06 42.24 9.79
CA ALA A 275 -10.56 43.01 8.68
C ALA A 275 -10.43 44.51 8.99
N ALA A 276 -10.12 45.28 7.95
CA ALA A 276 -10.40 46.72 7.85
C ALA A 276 -11.23 46.90 6.58
#